data_AF-A0AAV8DNK7-F1
#
_entry.id   AF-A0AAV8DNK7-F1
#
_cell.length_a   1.000
_cell.length_b   1.000
_cell.length_c   1.000
_cell.angle_alpha   90.00
_cell.angle_beta   90.00
_cell.angle_gamma   90.00
#
_symmetry.space_group_name_H-M   'P 1'
#
loop_
_entity.id
_entity.type
_entity.pdbx_description
1 polymer ?
#
loop_
_entity_poly.entity_id
_entity_poly.type
_entity_poly.pdbx_seq_one_letter_code
_entity_poly.pdbx_strand_id
1 'polypeptide(L)' 'MQRKKEVTSSEKCSDWAVDLNWDFYASCLGRHSMLAYIALSENESIGRERHYFMQKMLLLHGAPPARAED' A
#
# COMPACT_ATOMS: atom_id res chain seq x y z
N MET A 1 -13.04 7.64 32.48
CA MET A 1 -12.92 6.21 32.07
C MET A 1 -13.04 6.13 30.57
N GLN A 2 -11.92 6.04 29.84
CA GLN A 2 -11.95 5.88 28.38
C GLN A 2 -12.25 4.41 28.07
N ARG A 3 -13.42 4.13 27.47
CA ARG A 3 -13.75 2.80 26.94
C ARG A 3 -12.76 2.52 25.81
N LYS A 4 -11.91 1.51 25.99
CA LYS A 4 -11.06 0.98 24.92
C LYS A 4 -12.01 0.47 23.82
N LYS A 5 -12.06 1.18 22.69
CA LYS A 5 -12.76 0.70 21.49
C LYS A 5 -11.99 -0.53 21.02
N GLU A 6 -12.60 -1.70 21.14
CA GLU A 6 -12.05 -2.93 20.60
C GLU A 6 -12.12 -2.84 19.09
N VAL A 7 -11.00 -2.44 18.47
CA VAL A 7 -10.81 -2.53 17.02
C VAL A 7 -11.03 -3.98 16.65
N THR A 8 -12.01 -4.24 15.78
CA THR A 8 -12.38 -5.59 15.38
C THR A 8 -11.20 -6.25 14.70
N SER A 9 -11.01 -7.56 14.87
CA SER A 9 -9.85 -8.27 14.31
C SER A 9 -9.74 -8.17 12.78
N SER A 10 -10.85 -7.90 12.09
CA SER A 10 -10.90 -7.72 10.63
C SER A 10 -10.28 -6.39 10.19
N GLU A 11 -10.44 -5.32 10.96
CA GLU A 11 -9.86 -4.00 10.65
C GLU A 11 -8.34 -4.01 10.80
N LYS A 12 -7.83 -4.64 11.87
CA LYS A 12 -6.37 -4.73 12.15
C LYS A 12 -5.60 -5.43 11.03
N CYS A 13 -6.18 -6.49 10.47
CA CYS A 13 -5.54 -7.25 9.39
C CYS A 13 -5.48 -6.44 8.08
N SER A 14 -6.53 -5.65 7.80
CA SER A 14 -6.61 -4.80 6.62
C SER A 14 -5.64 -3.62 6.71
N ASP A 15 -5.60 -2.92 7.83
CA ASP A 15 -4.72 -1.75 8.01
C ASP A 15 -3.24 -2.16 7.94
N TRP A 16 -2.88 -3.26 8.60
CA TRP A 16 -1.50 -3.76 8.57
C TRP A 16 -1.05 -4.18 7.15
N ALA A 17 -1.96 -4.75 6.35
CA ALA A 17 -1.66 -5.09 4.96
C ALA A 17 -1.43 -3.84 4.09
N VAL A 18 -2.17 -2.75 4.34
CA VAL A 18 -1.97 -1.46 3.66
C VAL A 18 -0.58 -0.90 3.99
N ASP A 19 -0.23 -0.86 5.28
CA ASP A 19 1.06 -0.35 5.74
C ASP A 19 2.22 -1.16 5.13
N LEU A 20 2.12 -2.49 5.15
CA LEU A 20 3.15 -3.37 4.58
C LEU A 20 3.39 -3.09 3.09
N ASN A 21 2.32 -2.91 2.32
CA ASN A 21 2.46 -2.63 0.90
C ASN A 21 2.97 -1.21 0.63
N TRP A 22 2.58 -0.21 1.43
CA TRP A 22 3.15 1.13 1.34
C TRP A 22 4.65 1.14 1.58
N ASP A 23 5.11 0.43 2.62
CA ASP A 23 6.53 0.29 2.92
C ASP A 23 7.27 -0.43 1.78
N PHE A 24 6.64 -1.42 1.15
CA PHE A 24 7.18 -2.10 -0.03
C PHE A 24 7.32 -1.14 -1.22
N TYR A 25 6.27 -0.41 -1.59
CA TYR A 25 6.30 0.51 -2.73
C TYR A 25 7.27 1.67 -2.50
N ALA A 26 7.31 2.25 -1.30
CA ALA A 26 8.27 3.30 -0.94
C ALA A 26 9.72 2.81 -1.05
N SER A 27 9.97 1.59 -0.59
CA SER A 27 11.26 0.92 -0.69
C SER A 27 11.70 0.65 -2.14
N CYS A 28 10.77 0.24 -3.01
CA CYS A 28 11.01 0.05 -4.45
C CYS A 28 11.33 1.37 -5.15
N LEU A 29 10.59 2.44 -4.83
CA LEU A 29 10.77 3.78 -5.41
C LEU A 29 12.06 4.47 -4.96
N GLY A 30 12.49 4.24 -3.71
CA GLY A 30 13.70 4.84 -3.15
C GLY A 30 15.01 4.21 -3.64
N ARG A 31 14.98 2.97 -4.14
CA ARG A 31 16.16 2.24 -4.62
C ARG A 31 16.13 2.08 -6.12
N HIS A 32 17.01 2.81 -6.81
CA HIS A 32 17.07 2.78 -8.28
C HIS A 32 17.30 1.37 -8.85
N SER A 33 18.13 0.55 -8.20
CA SER A 33 18.39 -0.83 -8.63
C SER A 33 17.13 -1.72 -8.60
N MET A 34 16.29 -1.56 -7.57
CA MET A 34 15.07 -2.34 -7.43
C MET A 34 14.01 -1.90 -8.43
N LEU A 35 13.84 -0.59 -8.60
CA LEU A 35 12.93 -0.03 -9.61
C LEU A 35 13.35 -0.43 -11.03
N ALA A 36 14.65 -0.39 -11.34
CA ALA A 36 15.17 -0.77 -12.65
C ALA A 36 14.99 -2.27 -12.93
N TYR A 37 15.15 -3.13 -11.91
CA TYR A 37 14.90 -4.55 -12.04
C TYR A 37 13.43 -4.84 -12.38
N ILE A 38 12.49 -4.18 -11.68
CA ILE A 38 11.05 -4.36 -11.92
C ILE A 38 10.66 -3.80 -13.30
N ALA A 39 11.16 -2.63 -13.68
CA ALA A 39 10.93 -2.06 -15.01
C ALA A 39 11.43 -2.97 -16.14
N LEU A 40 12.59 -3.62 -15.93
CA LEU A 40 13.13 -4.58 -16.88
C LEU A 40 12.27 -5.86 -16.99
N SER A 41 11.80 -6.40 -15.86
CA SER A 41 10.98 -7.62 -15.87
C SER A 41 9.59 -7.40 -16.47
N GLU A 42 8.99 -6.24 -16.20
CA GLU A 42 7.68 -5.85 -16.76
C GLU A 42 7.79 -5.31 -18.19
N ASN A 43 9.00 -5.17 -18.73
CA ASN A 43 9.28 -4.60 -20.06
C ASN A 43 8.64 -3.21 -20.23
N GLU A 44 8.72 -2.39 -19.19
CA GLU A 44 8.13 -1.07 -19.13
C GLU A 44 9.17 0.00 -18.86
N SER A 45 8.86 1.23 -19.24
CA SER A 45 9.76 2.34 -18.94
C SER A 45 9.81 2.60 -17.43
N ILE A 46 10.99 2.94 -16.91
CA ILE A 46 11.19 3.28 -15.48
C ILE A 46 10.22 4.39 -15.03
N GLY A 47 9.93 5.35 -15.92
CA GLY A 47 8.96 6.42 -15.65
C GLY A 47 7.53 5.91 -15.51
N ARG A 48 7.13 4.92 -16.32
CA ARG A 48 5.79 4.33 -16.25
C ARG A 48 5.60 3.46 -15.02
N GLU A 49 6.59 2.64 -14.65
CA GLU A 49 6.55 1.88 -13.40
C GLU A 49 6.51 2.79 -12.16
N ARG A 50 7.29 3.88 -12.18
CA ARG A 50 7.24 4.88 -11.11
C ARG A 50 5.83 5.48 -10.96
N HIS A 51 5.22 5.86 -12.08
CA HIS A 51 3.86 6.39 -12.09
C HIS A 51 2.85 5.35 -11.61
N TYR A 52 2.99 4.10 -12.05
CA TYR A 52 2.13 2.99 -11.65
C TYR A 52 2.18 2.74 -10.13
N PHE A 53 3.37 2.71 -9.53
CA PHE A 53 3.50 2.58 -8.07
C PHE A 53 2.89 3.75 -7.32
N MET A 54 3.07 4.99 -7.79
CA MET A 54 2.44 6.17 -7.17
C MET A 54 0.90 6.10 -7.23
N GLN A 55 0.33 5.57 -8.31
CA GLN A 55 -1.12 5.33 -8.40
C GLN A 55 -1.58 4.22 -7.45
N LYS A 56 -0.82 3.13 -7.35
CA LYS A 56 -1.15 2.00 -6.47
C LYS A 56 -1.07 2.35 -5.00
N MET A 57 -0.17 3.25 -4.61
CA MET A 57 -0.14 3.77 -3.23
C MET A 57 -1.43 4.51 -2.85
N LEU A 58 -2.18 5.09 -3.79
CA LEU A 58 -3.41 5.81 -3.46
C LEU A 58 -4.61 4.89 -3.21
N LEU A 59 -4.69 3.73 -3.89
CA LEU A 59 -5.92 2.93 -4.01
C LEU A 59 -5.65 1.43 -3.96
N LEU A 60 -4.77 0.99 -3.06
CA LEU A 60 -4.30 -0.39 -3.07
C LEU A 60 -5.36 -1.41 -2.61
N HIS A 61 -6.10 -1.11 -1.55
CA HIS A 61 -6.98 -2.07 -0.87
C HIS A 61 -8.47 -1.75 -0.97
N GLY A 62 -8.87 -0.91 -1.94
CA GLY A 62 -10.26 -0.49 -2.09
C GLY A 62 -10.72 0.46 -0.99
N ALA A 63 -12.02 0.75 -0.95
CA ALA A 63 -12.58 1.57 0.12
C ALA A 63 -12.41 0.83 1.46
N PRO A 64 -11.89 1.51 2.51
CA PRO A 64 -11.82 0.90 3.83
C PRO A 64 -13.22 0.38 4.23
N PRO A 65 -13.29 -0.76 4.93
CA PRO A 65 -14.57 -1.32 5.36
C PRO A 65 -15.37 -0.23 6.07
N ALA A 66 -16.67 -0.11 5.77
CA ALA A 66 -17.51 0.91 6.36
C ALA A 66 -17.32 0.87 7.88
N ARG A 67 -16.80 1.97 8.44
CA ARG A 67 -16.76 2.12 9.91
C ARG A 67 -18.18 1.85 10.39
N ALA A 68 -18.33 0.94 11.34
CA ALA A 68 -19.61 0.78 12.00
C ALA A 68 -19.99 2.15 12.59
N GLU A 69 -20.97 2.81 11.97
CA GLU A 69 -21.71 3.92 12.56
C GLU A 69 -22.41 3.34 13.81
N ASP A 70 -22.32 4.05 14.95
CA ASP A 70 -22.61 3.56 16.32
C ASP A 70 -23.93 2.77 16.49
#